data_AF-A0A2C9XQT2-F1
#
_entry.id   AF-A0A2C9XQT2-F1
#
_cell.length_a   1.000
_cell.length_b   1.000
_cell.length_c   1.000
_cell.angle_alpha   90.00
_cell.angle_beta   90.00
_cell.angle_gamma   90.00
#
_symmetry.space_group_name_H-M   'P 1'
#
loop_
_entity.id
_entity.type
_entity.pdbx_description
1 polymer ?
#
loop_
_entity_poly.entity_id
_entity_poly.type
_entity_poly.pdbx_seq_one_letter_code
_entity_poly.pdbx_strand_id
1 'polypeptide(L)' 'MAYHTYEFLRKRRNEPKWRDAYLAARNKRIILFLVMGNLLFWGAIAWRYIENNDIDIMSYIEKMKQAITNVLE' A
#
# COMPACT_ATOMS: atom_id res chain seq x y z
N MET A 1 2.75 14.49 23.96
CA MET A 1 2.15 13.66 22.89
C MET A 1 0.95 14.41 22.33
N ALA A 2 1.10 15.15 21.23
CA ALA A 2 0.06 16.08 20.78
C ALA A 2 -1.11 15.31 20.13
N TYR A 3 -2.21 15.17 20.87
CA TYR A 3 -3.51 14.62 20.41
C TYR A 3 -4.24 15.57 19.43
N HIS A 4 -3.54 16.11 18.44
CA HIS A 4 -4.19 16.90 17.38
C HIS A 4 -4.69 15.94 16.32
N THR A 5 -5.93 15.46 16.51
CA THR A 5 -6.64 14.64 15.53
C THR A 5 -6.84 15.41 14.21
N TYR A 6 -7.05 14.70 13.10
CA TYR A 6 -7.31 15.36 11.82
C TYR A 6 -8.52 16.31 11.87
N GLU A 7 -9.54 15.96 12.65
CA GLU A 7 -10.71 16.81 12.96
C GLU A 7 -10.29 18.17 13.54
N PHE A 8 -9.36 18.18 14.50
CA PHE A 8 -8.81 19.39 15.10
C PHE A 8 -8.13 20.29 14.05
N LEU A 9 -7.30 19.70 13.19
CA LEU A 9 -6.59 20.41 12.12
C LEU A 9 -7.56 20.90 11.03
N ARG A 10 -8.57 20.11 10.69
CA ARG A 10 -9.61 20.46 9.71
C ARG A 10 -10.41 21.69 10.13
N LYS A 11 -10.78 21.78 11.43
CA LYS A 11 -11.49 22.94 11.98
C LYS A 11 -10.66 24.23 11.91
N ARG A 12 -9.33 24.13 12.03
CA ARG A 12 -8.39 25.27 12.01
C ARG A 12 -7.62 25.44 10.69
N ARG A 13 -8.14 24.91 9.58
CA ARG A 13 -7.44 24.91 8.28
C ARG A 13 -7.07 26.32 7.76
N ASN A 14 -7.78 27.36 8.19
CA ASN A 14 -7.55 28.74 7.76
C ASN A 14 -6.56 29.49 8.67
N GLU A 15 -6.19 28.94 9.83
CA GLU A 15 -5.22 29.55 10.73
C GLU A 15 -3.79 29.30 10.22
N PRO A 16 -2.93 30.33 10.06
CA PRO A 16 -1.58 30.16 9.50
C PRO A 16 -0.75 29.13 10.26
N LYS A 17 -0.88 29.10 11.59
CA LYS A 17 -0.16 28.17 12.49
C LYS A 17 -0.45 26.69 12.20
N TRP A 18 -1.67 26.36 11.80
CA TRP A 18 -2.14 24.97 11.67
C TRP A 18 -2.33 24.52 10.22
N ARG A 19 -2.23 25.45 9.27
CA ARG A 19 -2.47 25.20 7.85
C ARG A 19 -1.53 24.14 7.29
N ASP A 20 -0.23 24.23 7.59
CA ASP A 20 0.76 23.29 7.07
C ASP A 20 0.58 21.88 7.66
N ALA A 21 0.30 21.79 8.97
CA ALA A 21 -0.02 20.52 9.62
C ALA A 21 -1.29 19.89 9.04
N TYR A 22 -2.32 20.69 8.75
CA TYR A 22 -3.52 20.22 8.07
C TYR A 22 -3.23 19.70 6.66
N LEU A 23 -2.46 20.45 5.86
CA LEU A 23 -2.07 20.06 4.50
C LEU A 23 -1.27 18.76 4.50
N ALA A 24 -0.30 18.62 5.41
CA ALA A 24 0.49 17.39 5.55
C ALA A 24 -0.40 16.19 5.92
N ALA A 25 -1.31 16.35 6.89
CA ALA A 25 -2.23 15.29 7.30
C ALA A 25 -3.22 14.90 6.19
N ARG A 26 -3.72 15.88 5.42
CA ARG A 26 -4.58 15.66 4.26
C ARG A 26 -3.82 14.90 3.16
N ASN A 27 -2.63 15.36 2.81
CA ASN A 27 -1.81 14.74 1.76
C ASN A 27 -1.43 13.31 2.15
N LYS A 28 -1.07 13.05 3.40
CA LYS A 28 -0.81 11.68 3.88
C LYS A 28 -2.00 10.75 3.67
N ARG A 29 -3.23 11.21 3.92
CA ARG A 29 -4.46 10.42 3.67
C ARG A 29 -4.68 10.17 2.18
N ILE A 30 -4.48 11.19 1.34
CA ILE A 30 -4.61 11.06 -0.12
C ILE A 30 -3.57 10.08 -0.67
N ILE A 31 -2.30 10.23 -0.28
CA ILE A 31 -1.21 9.34 -0.69
C ILE A 31 -1.51 7.91 -0.25
N LEU A 32 -1.95 7.69 0.99
CA LEU A 32 -2.31 6.36 1.47
C LEU A 32 -3.46 5.75 0.65
N PHE A 33 -4.49 6.53 0.34
CA PHE A 33 -5.59 6.07 -0.50
C PHE A 33 -5.12 5.72 -1.92
N LEU A 34 -4.26 6.56 -2.52
CA LEU A 34 -3.70 6.31 -3.85
C LEU A 34 -2.82 5.07 -3.87
N VAL A 35 -1.94 4.89 -2.88
CA VAL A 35 -1.06 3.72 -2.77
C VAL A 35 -1.89 2.46 -2.56
N MET A 36 -2.87 2.48 -1.65
CA MET A 36 -3.72 1.31 -1.39
C MET A 36 -4.58 0.97 -2.61
N GLY A 37 -5.19 1.97 -3.23
CA GLY A 37 -5.97 1.79 -4.46
C GLY A 37 -5.11 1.24 -5.60
N ASN A 38 -3.88 1.71 -5.75
CA ASN A 38 -2.95 1.22 -6.76
C ASN A 38 -2.54 -0.24 -6.52
N LEU A 39 -2.23 -0.61 -5.27
CA LEU A 39 -1.91 -1.98 -4.89
C LEU A 39 -3.08 -2.94 -5.16
N LEU A 40 -4.30 -2.54 -4.79
CA LEU A 40 -5.50 -3.35 -5.05
C LEU A 40 -5.78 -3.48 -6.55
N PHE A 41 -5.60 -2.39 -7.32
CA PHE A 41 -5.79 -2.39 -8.77
C PHE A 41 -4.81 -3.35 -9.47
N TRP A 42 -3.51 -3.24 -9.18
CA TRP A 42 -2.50 -4.13 -9.75
C TRP A 42 -2.63 -5.56 -9.24
N GLY A 43 -2.98 -5.75 -7.97
CA GLY A 43 -3.25 -7.06 -7.39
C GLY A 43 -4.41 -7.77 -8.09
N ALA A 44 -5.50 -7.05 -8.38
CA ALA A 44 -6.64 -7.60 -9.12
C ALA A 44 -6.30 -7.95 -10.57
N ILE A 45 -5.51 -7.10 -11.25
CA ILE A 45 -5.02 -7.40 -12.62
C ILE A 45 -4.14 -8.64 -12.61
N ALA A 46 -3.18 -8.71 -11.69
CA ALA A 46 -2.28 -9.85 -11.56
C ALA A 46 -3.07 -11.15 -11.27
N TRP A 47 -4.02 -11.09 -10.33
CA TRP A 47 -4.88 -12.23 -10.00
C TRP A 47 -5.65 -12.74 -11.22
N ARG A 48 -6.31 -11.84 -11.96
CA ARG A 48 -7.06 -12.19 -13.17
C ARG A 48 -6.15 -12.74 -14.27
N TYR A 49 -4.91 -12.23 -14.37
CA TYR A 49 -3.93 -12.75 -15.31
C TYR A 49 -3.48 -14.17 -14.95
N ILE A 50 -3.25 -14.46 -13.67
CA ILE A 50 -2.92 -15.79 -13.17
C ILE A 50 -4.05 -16.79 -13.47
N GLU A 51 -5.29 -16.41 -13.15
CA GLU A 51 -6.49 -17.22 -13.37
C GLU A 51 -6.70 -17.53 -14.86
N ASN A 52 -6.56 -16.54 -15.74
CA ASN A 52 -6.77 -16.73 -17.18
C ASN A 52 -5.68 -17.57 -17.87
N ASN A 53 -4.48 -17.68 -17.29
CA ASN A 53 -3.35 -18.38 -17.90
C ASN A 53 -3.01 -19.70 -17.19
N ASP A 54 -3.87 -20.19 -16.27
CA ASP A 54 -3.63 -21.38 -15.44
C ASP A 54 -2.20 -21.42 -14.85
N ILE A 55 -1.70 -20.27 -14.41
CA ILE A 55 -0.34 -20.17 -13.88
C ILE A 55 -0.32 -20.85 -12.51
N ASP A 56 0.25 -22.05 -12.45
CA ASP A 56 0.46 -22.78 -11.20
C ASP A 56 1.61 -22.17 -10.39
N ILE A 57 1.29 -21.11 -9.65
CA ILE A 57 2.22 -20.41 -8.76
C ILE A 57 2.82 -21.35 -7.72
N MET A 58 2.09 -22.38 -7.28
CA MET A 58 2.59 -23.33 -6.29
C MET A 58 3.75 -24.15 -6.83
N SER A 59 3.65 -24.60 -8.10
CA SER A 59 4.77 -25.24 -8.79
C SER A 59 6.01 -24.35 -8.87
N TYR A 60 5.84 -23.05 -9.16
CA TYR A 60 6.98 -22.12 -9.20
C TYR A 60 7.60 -21.89 -7.81
N ILE A 61 6.79 -21.79 -6.76
CA ILE A 61 7.26 -21.64 -5.38
C ILE A 61 8.05 -22.89 -4.95
N GLU A 62 7.56 -24.09 -5.27
CA GLU A 62 8.25 -25.35 -4.95
C GLU A 62 9.60 -25.46 -5.68
N LYS A 63 9.64 -25.13 -6.97
CA LYS A 63 10.89 -25.08 -7.75
C LYS A 63 11.90 -24.10 -7.16
N MET A 64 11.46 -22.91 -6.75
CA MET A 64 12.35 -21.95 -6.09
C MET A 64 12.83 -22.44 -4.73
N LYS A 65 11.97 -23.05 -3.92
CA LYS A 65 12.37 -23.64 -2.64
C LYS A 65 13.43 -24.72 -2.83
N GLN A 66 13.23 -25.63 -3.78
CA GLN A 66 14.23 -26.65 -4.12
C GLN A 66 15.55 -26.04 -4.59
N ALA A 67 15.52 -25.02 -5.45
CA ALA A 67 16.73 -24.35 -5.90
C ALA A 67 17.50 -23.69 -4.74
N ILE A 68 16.80 -23.08 -3.77
CA ILE A 68 17.40 -22.50 -2.58
C ILE A 68 18.03 -23.58 -1.71
N THR A 69 17.34 -24.70 -1.45
CA THR A 69 17.86 -25.82 -0.66
C THR A 69 19.13 -26.41 -1.30
N ASN A 70 19.12 -26.62 -2.62
CA ASN A 70 20.28 -27.16 -3.35
C ASN A 70 21.50 -26.23 -3.37
N VAL A 71 21.33 -24.93 -3.09
CA VAL A 71 22.44 -23.95 -2.99
C VAL A 71 22.95 -23.84 -1.55
N LEU A 72 22.14 -24.22 -0.56
CA LEU A 72 22.48 -24.22 0.86
C LEU A 72 23.14 -25.52 1.32
N GLU A 73 22.91 -26.64 0.63
CA GLU A 73 23.65 -27.90 0.77
C GLU A 73 24.98 -27.88 0.00
#